data_AF-A0A3N1IL54-F1
#
_entry.id   AF-A0A3N1IL54-F1
#
_cell.length_a   1.000
_cell.length_b   1.000
_cell.length_c   1.000
_cell.angle_alpha   90.00
_cell.angle_beta   90.00
_cell.angle_gamma   90.00
#
_symmetry.space_group_name_H-M   'P 1'
#
loop_
_entity.id
_entity.type
_entity.pdbx_description
1 polymer ?
#
loop_
_entity_poly.entity_id
_entity_poly.type
_entity_poly.pdbx_seq_one_letter_code
_entity_poly.pdbx_strand_id
1 'polypeptide(L)'
;MGFHLSFTRRPQRVPSGPLAAVPQRCATKSGHTADVFALDEDRVVRRYRNGEDATGEAVVMAYLAEHGYPVPAVWPGAAAGELVMQRLSGPAMREALVAGTLSSEQAGGLLAGLLMRLHAIPPPPPGGGADPAHRIVHLDLHPENVLLTTDGPVVIDWATAQEGPPGLDTAMAALILAQAALTMPAAADIARAVLPALLRQLGGTDGMLLAEARARRATNPTLTQVEIAALDEAVALILTTCPAVASPSRTRQPTR
;
A
#
# COMPACT_ATOMS: atom_id res chain seq x y z
N MET A 1 7.45 17.68 21.25
CA MET A 1 8.68 16.92 21.53
C MET A 1 8.83 15.91 20.42
N GLY A 2 9.70 16.20 19.44
CA GLY A 2 9.88 15.36 18.25
C GLY A 2 10.94 14.30 18.51
N PHE A 3 10.58 13.02 18.30
CA PHE A 3 11.56 11.94 18.23
C PHE A 3 12.10 11.87 16.80
N HIS A 4 13.39 12.20 16.64
CA HIS A 4 14.13 12.03 15.40
C HIS A 4 14.92 10.73 15.52
N LEU A 5 14.46 9.67 14.85
CA LEU A 5 15.20 8.41 14.76
C LEU A 5 15.96 8.39 13.43
N SER A 6 17.26 8.64 13.51
CA SER A 6 18.18 8.47 12.39
C SER A 6 18.53 6.98 12.23
N PHE A 7 18.10 6.37 11.13
CA PHE A 7 18.46 5.00 10.76
C PHE A 7 19.54 5.04 9.67
N THR A 8 20.75 4.59 10.01
CA THR A 8 21.79 4.28 9.01
C THR A 8 21.84 2.75 8.86
N ARG A 9 21.33 2.23 7.73
CA ARG A 9 21.44 0.80 7.38
C ARG A 9 22.80 0.55 6.73
N ARG A 10 23.49 -0.52 7.15
CA ARG A 10 24.71 -1.02 6.47
C ARG A 10 24.34 -1.65 5.12
N PRO A 11 25.18 -1.55 4.09
CA PRO A 11 24.95 -2.20 2.80
C PRO A 11 25.01 -3.73 2.97
N GLN A 12 23.96 -4.43 2.53
CA GLN A 12 23.88 -5.89 2.56
C GLN A 12 24.65 -6.51 1.38
N ARG A 13 25.49 -7.50 1.68
CA ARG A 13 26.15 -8.34 0.66
C ARG A 13 25.18 -9.44 0.20
N VAL A 14 25.08 -9.61 -1.11
CA VAL A 14 24.32 -10.70 -1.77
C VAL A 14 25.12 -12.01 -1.64
N PRO A 15 24.58 -13.09 -1.06
CA PRO A 15 25.20 -14.41 -1.14
C PRO A 15 24.87 -15.04 -2.49
N SER A 16 25.90 -15.37 -3.27
CA SER A 16 25.80 -16.08 -4.54
C SER A 16 25.90 -17.59 -4.33
N GLY A 17 24.75 -18.25 -4.19
CA GLY A 17 24.63 -19.71 -4.18
C GLY A 17 23.36 -20.16 -4.93
N PRO A 18 23.35 -21.35 -5.57
CA PRO A 18 22.19 -21.80 -6.33
C PRO A 18 20.96 -22.00 -5.43
N LEU A 19 19.82 -21.44 -5.85
CA LEU A 19 18.52 -21.59 -5.18
C LEU A 19 18.04 -23.05 -5.34
N ALA A 20 17.75 -23.73 -4.22
CA ALA A 20 17.18 -25.07 -4.24
C ALA A 20 15.71 -25.05 -4.75
N ALA A 21 15.30 -26.09 -5.47
CA ALA A 21 13.93 -26.20 -5.98
C ALA A 21 12.91 -26.39 -4.83
N VAL A 22 11.87 -25.54 -4.78
CA VAL A 22 10.84 -25.58 -3.72
C VAL A 22 9.81 -26.69 -3.98
N PRO A 23 9.58 -27.62 -3.04
CA PRO A 23 8.55 -28.65 -3.18
C PRO A 23 7.13 -28.03 -3.22
N GLN A 24 6.32 -28.47 -4.18
CA GLN A 24 4.96 -27.96 -4.48
C GLN A 24 3.89 -28.20 -3.39
N ARG A 25 4.25 -28.72 -2.23
CA ARG A 25 3.32 -29.60 -1.49
C ARG A 25 2.34 -28.90 -0.53
N CYS A 26 2.54 -27.63 -0.15
CA CYS A 26 1.53 -26.79 0.54
C CYS A 26 1.94 -25.30 0.52
N ALA A 27 1.05 -24.40 0.12
CA ALA A 27 1.28 -22.96 0.22
C ALA A 27 1.23 -22.50 1.69
N THR A 28 2.14 -21.61 2.08
CA THR A 28 2.17 -20.99 3.41
C THR A 28 1.12 -19.88 3.53
N LYS A 29 0.80 -19.23 2.40
CA LYS A 29 -0.32 -18.30 2.26
C LYS A 29 -0.84 -18.37 0.81
N SER A 30 -2.16 -18.37 0.64
CA SER A 30 -2.82 -18.36 -0.67
C SER A 30 -3.55 -17.02 -0.83
N GLY A 31 -3.21 -16.25 -1.87
CA GLY A 31 -3.93 -15.05 -2.27
C GLY A 31 -4.99 -15.33 -3.36
N HIS A 32 -5.59 -14.26 -3.88
CA HIS A 32 -6.53 -14.37 -5.00
C HIS A 32 -5.83 -14.76 -6.31
N THR A 33 -4.64 -14.23 -6.56
CA THR A 33 -3.90 -14.37 -7.83
C THR A 33 -2.61 -15.19 -7.72
N ALA A 34 -2.02 -15.28 -6.52
CA ALA A 34 -0.74 -15.92 -6.31
C ALA A 34 -0.70 -16.79 -5.04
N ASP A 35 0.13 -17.82 -5.09
CA ASP A 35 0.45 -18.69 -3.95
C ASP A 35 1.87 -18.38 -3.43
N VAL A 36 2.03 -18.37 -2.11
CA VAL A 36 3.30 -18.08 -1.44
C VAL A 36 3.77 -19.33 -0.71
N PHE A 37 5.00 -19.75 -0.99
CA PHE A 37 5.63 -20.96 -0.44
C PHE A 37 6.88 -20.59 0.35
N ALA A 38 7.09 -21.18 1.52
CA ALA A 38 8.37 -21.07 2.22
C ALA A 38 9.48 -21.73 1.37
N LEU A 39 10.55 -20.96 1.08
CA LEU A 39 11.77 -21.46 0.46
C LEU A 39 12.73 -21.97 1.54
N ASP A 40 12.90 -21.17 2.59
CA ASP A 40 13.72 -21.44 3.77
C ASP A 40 13.22 -20.57 4.95
N GLU A 41 14.05 -20.44 6.00
CA GLU A 41 13.71 -19.68 7.21
C GLU A 41 13.47 -18.19 6.95
N ASP A 42 14.17 -17.62 5.96
CA ASP A 42 14.25 -16.18 5.69
C ASP A 42 13.59 -15.77 4.37
N ARG A 43 13.18 -16.72 3.52
CA ARG A 43 12.68 -16.45 2.17
C ARG A 43 11.40 -17.20 1.85
N VAL A 44 10.56 -16.55 1.05
CA VAL A 44 9.36 -17.13 0.44
C VAL A 44 9.42 -16.97 -1.07
N VAL A 45 8.75 -17.86 -1.80
CA VAL A 45 8.55 -17.75 -3.25
C VAL A 45 7.08 -17.46 -3.52
N ARG A 46 6.80 -16.38 -4.24
CA ARG A 46 5.48 -16.08 -4.81
C ARG A 46 5.42 -16.64 -6.23
N ARG A 47 4.34 -17.37 -6.52
CA ARG A 47 4.03 -17.93 -7.85
C ARG A 47 2.63 -17.47 -8.28
N TYR A 48 2.55 -16.83 -9.44
CA TYR A 48 1.27 -16.43 -10.03
C TYR A 48 0.56 -17.63 -10.67
N ARG A 49 -0.73 -17.82 -10.39
CA ARG A 49 -1.50 -19.00 -10.83
C ARG A 49 -1.71 -19.07 -12.34
N ASN A 50 -1.68 -17.92 -13.01
CA ASN A 50 -1.83 -17.76 -14.46
C ASN A 50 -0.48 -17.75 -15.21
N GLY A 51 0.64 -17.90 -14.50
CA GLY A 51 1.98 -17.84 -15.11
C GLY A 51 2.41 -16.42 -15.53
N GLU A 52 1.77 -15.37 -15.01
CA GLU A 52 2.17 -13.99 -15.25
C GLU A 52 3.61 -13.70 -14.79
N ASP A 53 4.25 -12.78 -15.52
CA ASP A 53 5.61 -12.38 -15.30
C ASP A 53 5.72 -11.41 -14.11
N ALA A 54 6.34 -11.87 -13.02
CA ALA A 54 6.62 -11.07 -11.83
C ALA A 54 7.79 -10.08 -12.01
N THR A 55 8.44 -10.04 -13.18
CA THR A 55 9.63 -9.21 -13.41
C THR A 55 9.35 -7.72 -13.20
N GLY A 56 8.18 -7.22 -13.62
CA GLY A 56 7.80 -5.82 -13.39
C GLY A 56 7.69 -5.46 -11.91
N GLU A 57 7.07 -6.33 -11.10
CA GLU A 57 6.96 -6.18 -9.65
C GLU A 57 8.34 -6.18 -8.97
N ALA A 58 9.22 -7.11 -9.38
CA ALA A 58 10.58 -7.20 -8.85
C ALA A 58 11.41 -5.92 -9.10
N VAL A 59 11.31 -5.35 -10.30
CA VAL A 59 12.01 -4.11 -10.67
C VAL A 59 11.52 -2.93 -9.83
N VAL A 60 10.20 -2.80 -9.65
CA VAL A 60 9.61 -1.76 -8.79
C VAL A 60 10.10 -1.92 -7.36
N MET A 61 10.03 -3.13 -6.79
CA MET A 61 10.45 -3.38 -5.41
C MET A 61 11.95 -3.12 -5.20
N ALA A 62 12.80 -3.51 -6.17
CA ALA A 62 14.24 -3.21 -6.10
C ALA A 62 14.51 -1.70 -6.08
N TYR A 63 13.87 -0.95 -6.98
CA TYR A 63 13.99 0.51 -7.03
C TYR A 63 13.52 1.18 -5.73
N LEU A 64 12.40 0.73 -5.17
CA LEU A 64 11.87 1.22 -3.90
C LEU A 64 12.82 0.95 -2.73
N ALA A 65 13.42 -0.25 -2.69
CA ALA A 65 14.39 -0.63 -1.67
C ALA A 65 15.66 0.23 -1.74
N GLU A 66 16.15 0.54 -2.94
CA GLU A 66 17.30 1.44 -3.16
C GLU A 66 17.03 2.85 -2.62
N HIS A 67 15.78 3.31 -2.67
CA HIS A 67 15.35 4.60 -2.13
C HIS A 67 14.91 4.54 -0.65
N GLY A 68 15.12 3.40 0.03
CA GLY A 68 14.80 3.25 1.46
C GLY A 68 13.30 3.18 1.78
N TYR A 69 12.46 2.87 0.78
CA TYR A 69 11.06 2.57 1.02
C TYR A 69 10.92 1.16 1.64
N PRO A 70 10.01 0.95 2.60
CA PRO A 70 9.95 -0.31 3.31
C PRO A 70 9.19 -1.36 2.50
N VAL A 71 9.94 -2.13 1.72
CA VAL A 71 9.48 -3.30 0.97
C VAL A 71 10.27 -4.54 1.41
N PRO A 72 9.72 -5.77 1.22
CA PRO A 72 10.52 -6.98 1.33
C PRO A 72 11.74 -6.91 0.40
N ALA A 73 12.89 -7.41 0.85
CA ALA A 73 13.98 -7.67 -0.09
C ALA A 73 13.52 -8.69 -1.15
N VAL A 74 13.91 -8.47 -2.41
CA VAL A 74 13.50 -9.31 -3.55
C VAL A 74 14.72 -9.91 -4.25
N TRP A 75 14.55 -11.12 -4.77
CA TRP A 75 15.54 -11.82 -5.56
C TRP A 75 14.88 -12.52 -6.75
N PRO A 76 15.62 -12.74 -7.86
CA PRO A 76 15.14 -13.56 -8.95
C PRO A 76 14.78 -14.98 -8.49
N GLY A 77 13.67 -15.53 -8.98
CA GLY A 77 13.32 -16.93 -8.79
C GLY A 77 14.12 -17.89 -9.68
N ALA A 78 13.98 -19.19 -9.39
CA ALA A 78 14.67 -20.24 -10.14
C ALA A 78 13.99 -20.54 -11.49
N ALA A 79 12.69 -20.23 -11.60
CA ALA A 79 11.92 -20.32 -12.83
C ALA A 79 11.33 -18.96 -13.23
N ALA A 80 10.97 -18.83 -14.52
CA ALA A 80 10.24 -17.66 -15.02
C ALA A 80 8.89 -17.52 -14.28
N GLY A 81 8.54 -16.30 -13.88
CA GLY A 81 7.33 -16.01 -13.11
C GLY A 81 7.44 -16.26 -11.60
N GLU A 82 8.60 -16.73 -11.10
CA GLU A 82 8.85 -16.83 -9.66
C GLU A 82 9.49 -15.55 -9.11
N LEU A 83 8.91 -15.01 -8.04
CA LEU A 83 9.49 -13.92 -7.26
C LEU A 83 9.89 -14.43 -5.87
N VAL A 84 11.18 -14.42 -5.58
CA VAL A 84 11.68 -14.76 -4.23
C VAL A 84 11.71 -13.48 -3.41
N MET A 85 11.14 -13.53 -2.22
CA MET A 85 11.00 -12.37 -1.33
C MET A 85 11.44 -12.70 0.08
N GLN A 86 11.81 -11.66 0.82
CA GLN A 86 12.09 -11.76 2.24
C GLN A 86 10.84 -12.27 2.96
N ARG A 87 11.01 -13.31 3.78
CA ARG A 87 10.01 -13.75 4.73
C ARG A 87 9.94 -12.74 5.87
N LEU A 88 8.80 -12.08 5.99
CA LEU A 88 8.56 -11.08 7.03
C LEU A 88 7.91 -11.74 8.25
N SER A 89 8.30 -11.27 9.44
CA SER A 89 7.73 -11.71 10.72
C SER A 89 7.02 -10.55 11.39
N GLY A 90 5.75 -10.75 11.72
CA GLY A 90 4.88 -9.74 12.34
C GLY A 90 3.45 -9.85 11.83
N PRO A 91 2.46 -9.32 12.58
CA PRO A 91 1.07 -9.33 12.14
C PRO A 91 0.84 -8.37 10.98
N ALA A 92 -0.19 -8.62 10.18
CA ALA A 92 -0.74 -7.59 9.30
C ALA A 92 -1.33 -6.44 10.15
N MET A 93 -1.30 -5.22 9.62
CA MET A 93 -1.86 -4.06 10.31
C MET A 93 -3.35 -4.26 10.64
N ARG A 94 -4.11 -4.96 9.78
CA ARG A 94 -5.49 -5.38 10.08
C ARG A 94 -5.57 -6.25 11.33
N GLU A 95 -4.69 -7.23 11.47
CA GLU A 95 -4.69 -8.14 12.62
C GLU A 95 -4.37 -7.38 13.91
N ALA A 96 -3.42 -6.43 13.85
CA ALA A 96 -3.08 -5.57 14.98
C ALA A 96 -4.24 -4.64 15.40
N LEU A 97 -5.02 -4.14 14.43
CA LEU A 97 -6.24 -3.36 14.65
C LEU A 97 -7.34 -4.21 15.31
N VAL A 98 -7.57 -5.42 14.80
CA VAL A 98 -8.55 -6.37 15.39
C VAL A 98 -8.15 -6.75 16.81
N ALA A 99 -6.85 -6.95 17.07
CA ALA A 99 -6.32 -7.26 18.39
C ALA A 99 -6.27 -6.05 19.35
N GLY A 100 -6.57 -4.83 18.86
CA GLY A 100 -6.49 -3.60 19.66
C GLY A 100 -5.07 -3.17 20.04
N THR A 101 -4.04 -3.79 19.44
CA THR A 101 -2.62 -3.46 19.68
C THR A 101 -2.14 -2.25 18.88
N LEU A 102 -2.90 -1.86 17.85
CA LEU A 102 -2.74 -0.63 17.09
C LEU A 102 -4.09 0.09 17.05
N SER A 103 -4.11 1.39 17.39
CA SER A 103 -5.35 2.18 17.27
C SER A 103 -5.63 2.58 15.82
N SER A 104 -6.90 2.82 15.49
CA SER A 104 -7.31 3.28 14.16
C SER A 104 -6.68 4.62 13.76
N GLU A 105 -6.45 5.51 14.75
CA GLU A 105 -5.76 6.79 14.56
C GLU A 105 -4.30 6.57 14.14
N GLN A 106 -3.58 5.67 14.82
CA GLN A 106 -2.21 5.31 14.45
C GLN A 106 -2.15 4.63 13.08
N ALA A 107 -3.09 3.73 12.78
CA ALA A 107 -3.13 3.06 11.48
C ALA A 107 -3.36 4.04 10.32
N GLY A 108 -4.31 4.98 10.45
CA GLY A 108 -4.54 6.01 9.44
C GLY A 108 -3.32 6.89 9.23
N GLY A 109 -2.64 7.29 10.30
CA GLY A 109 -1.39 8.04 10.22
C GLY A 109 -0.23 7.25 9.60
N LEU A 110 -0.11 5.95 9.90
CA LEU A 110 0.89 5.09 9.29
C LEU A 110 0.67 4.92 7.78
N LEU A 111 -0.57 4.68 7.35
CA LEU A 111 -0.91 4.59 5.93
C LEU A 111 -0.62 5.90 5.19
N ALA A 112 -1.01 7.04 5.76
CA ALA A 112 -0.71 8.36 5.19
C ALA A 112 0.80 8.59 5.06
N GLY A 113 1.56 8.28 6.12
CA GLY A 113 3.02 8.41 6.11
C GLY A 113 3.71 7.50 5.09
N LEU A 114 3.17 6.30 4.87
CA LEU A 114 3.65 5.38 3.82
C LEU A 114 3.39 5.97 2.43
N LEU A 115 2.17 6.44 2.13
CA LEU A 115 1.84 7.11 0.86
C LEU A 115 2.75 8.32 0.60
N MET A 116 2.88 9.21 1.58
CA MET A 116 3.72 10.40 1.44
C MET A 116 5.18 10.05 1.19
N ARG A 117 5.72 9.02 1.87
CA ARG A 117 7.08 8.53 1.63
C ARG A 117 7.23 7.92 0.24
N LEU A 118 6.23 7.18 -0.24
CA LEU A 118 6.25 6.58 -1.58
C LEU A 118 6.28 7.67 -2.64
N HIS A 119 5.42 8.68 -2.51
CA HIS A 119 5.29 9.76 -3.48
C HIS A 119 6.45 10.77 -3.45
N ALA A 120 7.31 10.71 -2.42
CA ALA A 120 8.55 11.48 -2.35
C ALA A 120 9.69 10.85 -3.17
N ILE A 121 9.57 9.57 -3.56
CA ILE A 121 10.59 8.88 -4.35
C ILE A 121 10.49 9.36 -5.80
N PRO A 122 11.59 9.78 -6.45
CA PRO A 122 11.55 10.14 -7.86
C PRO A 122 10.97 9.03 -8.75
N PRO A 123 10.42 9.35 -9.93
CA PRO A 123 10.08 8.31 -10.89
C PRO A 123 11.37 7.57 -11.33
N PRO A 124 11.29 6.27 -11.67
CA PRO A 124 12.39 5.55 -12.30
C PRO A 124 12.95 6.32 -13.52
N PRO A 125 14.26 6.21 -13.81
CA PRO A 125 14.85 6.88 -14.97
C PRO A 125 14.07 6.53 -16.24
N PRO A 126 13.68 7.52 -17.05
CA PRO A 126 12.76 7.28 -18.15
C PRO A 126 13.40 6.38 -19.23
N GLY A 127 12.71 5.28 -19.54
CA GLY A 127 12.94 4.46 -20.74
C GLY A 127 12.12 4.90 -21.96
N GLY A 128 11.35 5.99 -21.83
CA GLY A 128 10.52 6.57 -22.89
C GLY A 128 9.23 7.21 -22.35
N GLY A 129 9.21 8.54 -22.21
CA GLY A 129 7.97 9.33 -22.16
C GLY A 129 7.18 9.42 -20.85
N ALA A 130 7.73 8.99 -19.70
CA ALA A 130 7.05 9.16 -18.41
C ALA A 130 6.91 10.65 -18.02
N ASP A 131 5.73 11.03 -17.50
CA ASP A 131 5.49 12.36 -16.94
C ASP A 131 6.35 12.54 -15.66
N PRO A 132 7.20 13.57 -15.56
CA PRO A 132 8.05 13.80 -14.38
C PRO A 132 7.25 14.05 -13.08
N ALA A 133 5.96 14.37 -13.18
CA ALA A 133 5.05 14.47 -12.04
C ALA A 133 4.57 13.11 -11.52
N HIS A 134 4.69 12.05 -12.32
CA HIS A 134 4.32 10.71 -11.92
C HIS A 134 5.30 10.12 -10.90
N ARG A 135 4.76 9.22 -10.07
CA ARG A 135 5.49 8.48 -9.04
C ARG A 135 5.12 7.01 -9.18
N ILE A 136 5.90 6.15 -8.53
CA ILE A 136 5.41 4.79 -8.25
C ILE A 136 4.20 4.94 -7.33
N VAL A 137 3.08 4.35 -7.75
CA VAL A 137 1.82 4.30 -7.00
C VAL A 137 1.49 2.85 -6.69
N HIS A 138 0.98 2.58 -5.48
CA HIS A 138 0.67 1.22 -5.06
C HIS A 138 -0.70 0.75 -5.55
N LEU A 139 -1.71 1.61 -5.51
CA LEU A 139 -3.07 1.40 -6.00
C LEU A 139 -3.92 0.33 -5.29
N ASP A 140 -3.37 -0.29 -4.25
CA ASP A 140 -4.06 -1.24 -3.38
C ASP A 140 -3.50 -1.21 -1.94
N LEU A 141 -3.12 -0.02 -1.47
CA LEU A 141 -2.59 0.14 -0.12
C LEU A 141 -3.72 0.19 0.91
N HIS A 142 -3.76 -0.80 1.79
CA HIS A 142 -4.70 -0.89 2.91
C HIS A 142 -4.11 -1.74 4.06
N PRO A 143 -4.76 -1.84 5.24
CA PRO A 143 -4.18 -2.52 6.41
C PRO A 143 -3.81 -4.01 6.24
N GLU A 144 -4.28 -4.72 5.21
CA GLU A 144 -3.82 -6.10 4.98
C GLU A 144 -2.50 -6.16 4.21
N ASN A 145 -2.20 -5.11 3.45
CA ASN A 145 -0.98 -4.97 2.63
C ASN A 145 0.15 -4.25 3.38
N VAL A 146 0.08 -4.19 4.72
CA VAL A 146 1.14 -3.70 5.59
C VAL A 146 1.41 -4.70 6.70
N LEU A 147 2.61 -5.24 6.76
CA LEU A 147 3.08 -6.07 7.89
C LEU A 147 3.81 -5.21 8.92
N LEU A 148 3.49 -5.38 10.19
CA LEU A 148 4.12 -4.68 11.31
C LEU A 148 5.27 -5.53 11.85
N THR A 149 6.49 -5.30 11.35
CA THR A 149 7.68 -6.03 11.76
C THR A 149 8.39 -5.35 12.92
N THR A 150 9.37 -6.04 13.54
CA THR A 150 10.22 -5.43 14.58
C THR A 150 11.03 -4.22 14.07
N ASP A 151 11.32 -4.18 12.77
CA ASP A 151 12.04 -3.09 12.11
C ASP A 151 11.11 -1.97 11.60
N GLY A 152 9.80 -2.10 11.83
CA GLY A 152 8.77 -1.15 11.40
C GLY A 152 7.79 -1.72 10.36
N PRO A 153 6.88 -0.88 9.84
CA PRO A 153 5.89 -1.30 8.85
C PRO A 153 6.56 -1.58 7.50
N VAL A 154 6.20 -2.70 6.88
CA VAL A 154 6.66 -3.10 5.56
C VAL A 154 5.46 -3.29 4.64
N VAL A 155 5.49 -2.66 3.47
CA VAL A 155 4.42 -2.71 2.47
C VAL A 155 4.64 -3.89 1.54
N ILE A 156 3.58 -4.67 1.37
CA ILE A 156 3.58 -5.89 0.56
C ILE A 156 2.55 -5.79 -0.56
N ASP A 157 2.59 -6.76 -1.46
CA ASP A 157 1.66 -6.90 -2.59
C ASP A 157 1.73 -5.75 -3.61
N TRP A 158 2.86 -5.69 -4.33
CA TRP A 158 3.15 -4.65 -5.32
C TRP A 158 2.62 -4.99 -6.72
N ALA A 159 1.76 -6.01 -6.85
CA ALA A 159 1.28 -6.52 -8.12
C ALA A 159 0.44 -5.49 -8.92
N THR A 160 -0.18 -4.54 -8.22
CA THR A 160 -0.99 -3.46 -8.82
C THR A 160 -0.21 -2.18 -9.06
N ALA A 161 1.08 -2.16 -8.69
CA ALA A 161 1.90 -0.97 -8.75
C ALA A 161 2.27 -0.59 -10.18
N GLN A 162 2.33 0.71 -10.42
CA GLN A 162 2.70 1.29 -11.71
C GLN A 162 3.21 2.71 -11.51
N GLU A 163 3.66 3.34 -12.58
CA GLU A 163 3.82 4.80 -12.60
C GLU A 163 2.45 5.48 -12.77
N GLY A 164 2.24 6.55 -12.02
CA GLY A 164 1.00 7.33 -12.09
C GLY A 164 1.00 8.56 -11.18
N PRO A 165 -0.09 9.35 -11.23
CA PRO A 165 -0.23 10.52 -10.38
C PRO A 165 -0.42 10.12 -8.90
N PRO A 166 0.31 10.71 -7.94
CA PRO A 166 0.15 10.46 -6.49
C PRO A 166 -1.30 10.55 -5.99
N GLY A 167 -2.06 11.50 -6.54
CA GLY A 167 -3.47 11.73 -6.21
C GLY A 167 -4.38 10.53 -6.49
N LEU A 168 -4.03 9.68 -7.47
CA LEU A 168 -4.75 8.43 -7.73
C LEU A 168 -4.51 7.41 -6.62
N ASP A 169 -3.29 7.34 -6.10
CA ASP A 169 -2.91 6.39 -5.06
C ASP A 169 -3.56 6.72 -3.71
N THR A 170 -3.54 8.00 -3.34
CA THR A 170 -4.25 8.49 -2.15
C THR A 170 -5.76 8.25 -2.27
N ALA A 171 -6.32 8.45 -3.47
CA ALA A 171 -7.74 8.21 -3.73
C ALA A 171 -8.10 6.73 -3.64
N MET A 172 -7.27 5.83 -4.18
CA MET A 172 -7.47 4.38 -4.10
C MET A 172 -7.41 3.88 -2.65
N ALA A 173 -6.42 4.31 -1.85
CA ALA A 173 -6.32 3.91 -0.45
C ALA A 173 -7.56 4.35 0.37
N ALA A 174 -8.03 5.59 0.17
CA ALA A 174 -9.26 6.08 0.80
C ALA A 174 -10.50 5.31 0.32
N LEU A 175 -10.60 5.02 -0.98
CA LEU A 175 -11.70 4.28 -1.59
C LEU A 175 -11.80 2.84 -1.09
N ILE A 176 -10.67 2.15 -0.91
CA ILE A 176 -10.66 0.78 -0.37
C ILE A 176 -11.20 0.76 1.06
N LEU A 177 -10.77 1.71 1.90
CA LEU A 177 -11.28 1.83 3.28
C LEU A 177 -12.76 2.20 3.31
N ALA A 178 -13.19 3.17 2.50
CA ALA A 178 -14.59 3.58 2.45
C ALA A 178 -15.50 2.46 1.94
N GLN A 179 -15.06 1.71 0.92
CA GLN A 179 -15.79 0.54 0.43
C GLN A 179 -15.89 -0.54 1.52
N ALA A 180 -14.78 -0.88 2.19
CA ALA A 180 -14.80 -1.84 3.30
C ALA A 180 -15.73 -1.40 4.45
N ALA A 181 -15.82 -0.09 4.73
CA ALA A 181 -16.74 0.47 5.71
C ALA A 181 -18.23 0.26 5.37
N LEU A 182 -18.56 0.01 4.10
CA LEU A 182 -19.92 -0.17 3.61
C LEU A 182 -20.25 -1.63 3.31
N THR A 183 -19.30 -2.41 2.80
CA THR A 183 -19.57 -3.73 2.20
C THR A 183 -19.00 -4.90 2.98
N MET A 184 -18.14 -4.66 3.98
CA MET A 184 -17.47 -5.72 4.72
C MET A 184 -17.85 -5.67 6.22
N PRO A 185 -18.92 -6.36 6.66
CA PRO A 185 -19.39 -6.30 8.04
C PRO A 185 -18.30 -6.58 9.08
N ALA A 186 -17.38 -7.51 8.81
CA ALA A 186 -16.29 -7.87 9.71
C ALA A 186 -15.18 -6.80 9.84
N ALA A 187 -15.08 -5.87 8.89
CA ALA A 187 -14.06 -4.82 8.86
C ALA A 187 -14.65 -3.41 8.94
N ALA A 188 -15.99 -3.27 8.91
CA ALA A 188 -16.66 -2.00 8.66
C ALA A 188 -16.31 -0.91 9.69
N ASP A 189 -16.34 -1.26 10.98
CA ASP A 189 -16.08 -0.29 12.05
C ASP A 189 -14.61 0.11 12.11
N ILE A 190 -13.69 -0.82 11.88
CA ILE A 190 -12.25 -0.54 11.78
C ILE A 190 -12.01 0.41 10.61
N ALA A 191 -12.54 0.09 9.43
CA ALA A 191 -12.35 0.90 8.23
C ALA A 191 -12.93 2.32 8.41
N ARG A 192 -14.13 2.43 8.99
CA ARG A 192 -14.78 3.72 9.30
C ARG A 192 -14.00 4.54 10.32
N ALA A 193 -13.29 3.90 11.24
CA ALA A 193 -12.46 4.58 12.23
C ALA A 193 -11.07 4.97 11.70
N VAL A 194 -10.51 4.23 10.73
CA VAL A 194 -9.19 4.51 10.13
C VAL A 194 -9.27 5.64 9.09
N LEU A 195 -10.35 5.67 8.28
CA LEU A 195 -10.51 6.61 7.18
C LEU A 195 -10.35 8.10 7.59
N PRO A 196 -10.96 8.61 8.68
CA PRO A 196 -10.79 10.01 9.07
C PRO A 196 -9.34 10.37 9.41
N ALA A 197 -8.59 9.46 10.02
CA ALA A 197 -7.19 9.69 10.39
C ALA A 197 -6.29 9.72 9.13
N LEU A 198 -6.51 8.81 8.18
CA LEU A 198 -5.83 8.83 6.88
C LEU A 198 -6.05 10.16 6.17
N LEU A 199 -7.31 10.56 5.97
CA LEU A 199 -7.65 11.77 5.23
C LEU A 199 -7.09 13.04 5.88
N ARG A 200 -7.16 13.14 7.21
CA ARG A 200 -6.62 14.28 7.95
C ARG A 200 -5.12 14.43 7.76
N GLN A 201 -4.37 13.32 7.77
CA GLN A 201 -2.92 13.34 7.61
C GLN A 201 -2.48 13.59 6.17
N LEU A 202 -3.31 13.22 5.18
CA LEU A 202 -3.10 13.58 3.78
C LEU A 202 -3.49 15.04 3.46
N GLY A 203 -4.02 15.79 4.43
CA GLY A 203 -4.45 17.18 4.24
C GLY A 203 -5.84 17.35 3.63
N GLY A 204 -6.66 16.29 3.63
CA GLY A 204 -8.02 16.29 3.10
C GLY A 204 -8.13 15.49 1.80
N THR A 205 -9.12 15.86 0.97
CA THR A 205 -9.37 15.24 -0.35
C THR A 205 -8.82 16.07 -1.51
N ASP A 206 -8.22 17.22 -1.22
CA ASP A 206 -7.66 18.10 -2.24
C ASP A 206 -6.52 17.40 -2.98
N GLY A 207 -6.60 17.34 -4.31
CA GLY A 207 -5.64 16.62 -5.15
C GLY A 207 -5.89 15.12 -5.30
N MET A 208 -6.88 14.54 -4.61
CA MET A 208 -7.28 13.15 -4.84
C MET A 208 -8.02 13.01 -6.18
N LEU A 209 -7.63 12.02 -6.99
CA LEU A 209 -8.28 11.70 -8.26
C LEU A 209 -9.44 10.71 -8.04
N LEU A 210 -10.43 11.09 -7.23
CA LEU A 210 -11.52 10.19 -6.80
C LEU A 210 -12.35 9.62 -7.95
N ALA A 211 -12.64 10.41 -8.99
CA ALA A 211 -13.37 9.93 -10.16
C ALA A 211 -12.61 8.84 -10.92
N GLU A 212 -11.29 9.01 -11.05
CA GLU A 212 -10.41 8.05 -11.72
C GLU A 212 -10.20 6.80 -10.87
N ALA A 213 -9.99 6.96 -9.56
CA ALA A 213 -9.94 5.85 -8.61
C ALA A 213 -11.23 5.02 -8.64
N ARG A 214 -12.40 5.67 -8.68
CA ARG A 214 -13.70 5.00 -8.79
C ARG A 214 -13.86 4.25 -10.11
N ALA A 215 -13.48 4.86 -11.23
CA ALA A 215 -13.52 4.21 -12.54
C ALA A 215 -12.60 2.99 -12.58
N ARG A 216 -11.37 3.12 -12.06
CA ARG A 216 -10.41 2.01 -11.94
C ARG A 216 -10.93 0.89 -11.03
N ARG A 217 -11.44 1.23 -9.84
CA ARG A 217 -11.92 0.21 -8.88
C ARG A 217 -13.10 -0.57 -9.46
N ALA A 218 -13.95 0.06 -10.28
CA ALA A 218 -15.08 -0.60 -10.95
C ALA A 218 -14.67 -1.64 -12.00
N THR A 219 -13.44 -1.60 -12.53
CA THR A 219 -12.93 -2.60 -13.48
C THR A 219 -12.17 -3.74 -12.80
N ASN A 220 -12.07 -3.74 -11.47
CA ASN A 220 -11.38 -4.80 -10.74
C ASN A 220 -12.19 -6.12 -10.84
N PRO A 221 -11.63 -7.17 -11.48
CA PRO A 221 -12.34 -8.44 -11.68
C PRO A 221 -12.58 -9.22 -10.38
N THR A 222 -11.94 -8.85 -9.27
CA THR A 222 -12.14 -9.52 -7.98
C THR A 222 -13.32 -8.99 -7.19
N LEU A 223 -13.93 -7.87 -7.62
CA LEU A 223 -15.09 -7.30 -6.92
C LEU A 223 -16.40 -7.94 -7.35
N THR A 224 -17.27 -8.16 -6.37
CA THR A 224 -18.66 -8.57 -6.58
C THR A 224 -19.51 -7.40 -7.08
N GLN A 225 -20.66 -7.71 -7.67
CA GLN A 225 -21.60 -6.67 -8.14
C GLN A 225 -22.09 -5.75 -7.00
N VAL A 226 -22.23 -6.29 -5.78
CA VAL A 226 -22.60 -5.52 -4.59
C VAL A 226 -21.50 -4.53 -4.23
N GLU A 227 -20.23 -4.96 -4.27
CA GLU A 227 -19.10 -4.07 -4.00
C GLU A 227 -18.93 -2.98 -5.06
N ILE A 228 -19.16 -3.29 -6.33
CA ILE A 228 -19.15 -2.31 -7.42
C ILE A 228 -20.27 -1.28 -7.24
N ALA A 229 -21.48 -1.72 -6.86
CA ALA A 229 -22.63 -0.84 -6.65
C ALA A 229 -22.42 0.16 -5.49
N ALA A 230 -21.58 -0.19 -4.50
CA ALA A 230 -21.28 0.65 -3.35
C ALA A 230 -20.23 1.75 -3.64
N LEU A 231 -19.61 1.78 -4.83
CA LEU A 231 -18.49 2.70 -5.11
C LEU A 231 -18.87 4.18 -5.05
N ASP A 232 -20.06 4.54 -5.53
CA ASP A 232 -20.52 5.94 -5.51
C ASP A 232 -20.82 6.40 -4.07
N GLU A 233 -21.37 5.51 -3.24
CA GLU A 233 -21.58 5.76 -1.81
C GLU A 233 -20.24 5.84 -1.06
N ALA A 234 -19.25 5.01 -1.42
CA ALA A 234 -17.91 5.07 -0.84
C ALA A 234 -17.22 6.42 -1.15
N VAL A 235 -17.35 6.93 -2.38
CA VAL A 235 -16.85 8.27 -2.73
C VAL A 235 -17.55 9.36 -1.92
N ALA A 236 -18.88 9.27 -1.75
CA ALA A 236 -19.63 10.21 -0.91
C ALA A 236 -19.19 10.15 0.57
N LEU A 237 -18.91 8.95 1.09
CA LEU A 237 -18.39 8.78 2.45
C LEU A 237 -17.03 9.47 2.62
N ILE A 238 -16.11 9.36 1.65
CA ILE A 238 -14.81 10.05 1.69
C ILE A 238 -15.01 11.58 1.77
N LEU A 239 -15.84 12.12 0.88
CA LEU A 239 -16.09 13.56 0.79
C LEU A 239 -16.76 14.13 2.05
N THR A 240 -17.61 13.34 2.71
CA THR A 240 -18.30 13.75 3.96
C THR A 240 -17.47 13.53 5.22
N THR A 241 -16.44 12.67 5.17
CA THR A 241 -15.54 12.40 6.30
C THR A 241 -14.54 13.54 6.53
N CYS A 242 -14.20 14.30 5.50
CA CYS A 242 -13.38 15.52 5.62
C CYS A 242 -14.25 16.74 5.93
N PRO A 243 -14.21 17.34 7.13
CA PRO A 243 -14.78 18.67 7.30
C PRO A 243 -13.96 19.67 6.50
N ALA A 244 -14.63 20.55 5.75
CA ALA A 244 -14.00 21.71 5.15
C ALA A 244 -13.20 22.46 6.24
N VAL A 245 -11.91 22.68 6.00
CA VAL A 245 -11.11 23.55 6.87
C VAL A 245 -11.76 24.92 6.83
N ALA A 246 -12.40 25.34 7.92
CA ALA A 246 -12.93 26.68 8.05
C ALA A 246 -11.76 27.66 7.86
N SER A 247 -11.79 28.43 6.78
CA SER A 247 -10.83 29.51 6.56
C SER A 247 -10.85 30.45 7.77
N PRO A 248 -9.69 30.84 8.33
CA PRO A 248 -9.69 31.84 9.40
C PRO A 248 -10.23 33.14 8.81
N SER A 249 -11.39 33.56 9.30
CA SER A 249 -12.00 34.84 8.99
C SER A 249 -10.99 35.93 9.34
N ARG A 250 -10.46 36.61 8.32
CA ARG A 250 -9.64 37.83 8.49
C ARG A 250 -10.49 38.86 9.20
N THR A 251 -10.35 38.93 10.52
CA THR A 251 -10.89 40.02 11.31
C THR A 251 -10.11 41.27 10.92
N ARG A 252 -10.73 42.16 10.13
CA ARG A 252 -10.20 43.49 9.89
C ARG A 252 -10.13 44.22 11.22
N GLN A 253 -8.91 44.54 11.65
CA GLN A 253 -8.67 45.42 12.78
C GLN A 253 -9.02 46.85 12.36
N PRO A 254 -9.89 47.58 13.08
CA PRO A 254 -10.17 48.97 12.76
C PRO A 254 -8.95 49.82 13.16
N THR A 255 -8.39 50.52 12.18
CA THR A 255 -7.40 51.58 12.40
C THR A 255 -8.01 52.68 13.26
N ARG A 256 -7.37 52.99 14.39
CA ARG A 256 -7.61 54.21 15.16
C ARG A 256 -6.89 55.39 14.51
#